data_AF-A0A425Y3N4-F1
#
_entry.id   AF-A0A425Y3N4-F1
#
_cell.length_a   1.000
_cell.length_b   1.000
_cell.length_c   1.000
_cell.angle_alpha   90.00
_cell.angle_beta   90.00
_cell.angle_gamma   90.00
#
_symmetry.space_group_name_H-M   'P 1'
#
loop_
_entity.id
_entity.type
_entity.pdbx_description
1 polymer ?
#
loop_
_entity_poly.entity_id
_entity_poly.type
_entity_poly.pdbx_seq_one_letter_code
_entity_poly.pdbx_strand_id
1 'polypeptide(L)'
;MKKALKKIIGIGLLLSFIITSNYYSYLYIGLIDGGISNRYKFETFDGKHQFLTMPSKGTDIKTMERRFASFCEKNPQYENTQLYRTFRRNPLKYWRWYEFVSHPRYKYTYKKPSKDSFDHFTIGRSKKKN
;
A
#
# COMPACT_ATOMS: atom_id res chain seq x y z
N MET A 1 11.06 -9.26 -44.84
CA MET A 1 12.09 -9.35 -43.77
C MET A 1 12.25 -8.08 -42.93
N LYS A 2 12.59 -6.90 -43.50
CA LYS A 2 12.85 -5.67 -42.72
C LYS A 2 11.69 -5.21 -41.79
N LYS A 3 10.43 -5.38 -42.22
CA LYS A 3 9.25 -5.05 -41.39
C LYS A 3 9.07 -5.98 -40.18
N ALA A 4 9.34 -7.28 -40.35
CA ALA A 4 9.28 -8.26 -39.26
C ALA A 4 10.40 -8.02 -38.24
N LEU A 5 11.61 -7.72 -38.71
CA LEU A 5 12.75 -7.37 -37.86
C LEU A 5 12.48 -6.12 -37.01
N LYS A 6 11.90 -5.06 -37.60
CA LYS A 6 11.50 -3.85 -36.86
C LYS A 6 10.44 -4.14 -35.79
N LYS A 7 9.48 -5.04 -36.06
CA LYS A 7 8.48 -5.46 -35.06
C LYS A 7 9.11 -6.22 -33.90
N ILE A 8 10.03 -7.16 -34.18
CA ILE A 8 10.74 -7.92 -33.15
C ILE A 8 11.58 -6.99 -32.26
N ILE A 9 12.31 -6.04 -32.85
CA ILE A 9 13.07 -5.03 -32.10
C ILE A 9 12.13 -4.17 -31.25
N GLY A 10 11.00 -3.71 -31.80
CA GLY A 10 10.01 -2.93 -31.06
C GLY A 10 9.42 -3.68 -29.87
N ILE A 11 9.09 -4.96 -30.03
CA ILE A 11 8.61 -5.83 -28.95
C ILE A 11 9.71 -6.04 -27.90
N GLY A 12 10.95 -6.27 -28.32
CA GLY A 12 12.09 -6.42 -27.42
C GLY A 12 12.35 -5.18 -26.57
N LEU A 13 12.28 -3.98 -27.17
CA LEU A 13 12.39 -2.71 -26.46
C LEU A 13 11.24 -2.49 -25.48
N LEU A 14 10.00 -2.84 -25.88
CA LEU A 14 8.84 -2.77 -25.00
C LEU A 14 8.99 -3.69 -23.77
N LEU A 15 9.41 -4.94 -23.99
CA LEU A 15 9.63 -5.90 -22.90
C LEU A 15 10.79 -5.48 -22.00
N SER A 16 11.87 -4.98 -22.57
CA SER A 16 13.00 -4.43 -21.81
C SER A 16 12.57 -3.25 -20.95
N PHE A 17 11.77 -2.31 -21.49
CA PHE A 17 11.21 -1.19 -20.74
C PHE A 17 10.31 -1.67 -19.58
N ILE A 18 9.46 -2.68 -19.82
CA ILE A 18 8.63 -3.28 -18.78
C ILE A 18 9.52 -3.90 -17.68
N ILE A 19 10.51 -4.72 -18.02
CA ILE A 19 11.37 -5.39 -17.04
C ILE A 19 12.21 -4.38 -16.25
N THR A 20 12.87 -3.44 -16.93
CA THR A 20 13.71 -2.42 -16.28
C THR A 20 12.90 -1.48 -15.39
N SER A 21 11.69 -1.07 -15.79
CA SER A 21 10.81 -0.26 -14.94
C SER A 21 10.45 -0.95 -13.61
N ASN A 22 10.31 -2.28 -13.61
CA ASN A 22 10.07 -3.06 -12.40
C ASN A 22 11.31 -3.27 -11.55
N TYR A 23 12.46 -3.50 -12.18
CA TYR A 23 13.75 -3.61 -11.49
C TYR A 23 14.08 -2.31 -10.73
N TYR A 24 13.89 -1.16 -11.39
CA TYR A 24 13.99 0.13 -10.73
C TYR A 24 12.96 0.30 -9.62
N SER A 25 11.73 -0.22 -9.76
CA SER A 25 10.77 -0.20 -8.64
C SER A 25 11.29 -0.91 -7.40
N TYR A 26 11.89 -2.10 -7.53
CA TYR A 26 12.45 -2.83 -6.39
C TYR A 26 13.60 -2.05 -5.71
N LEU A 27 14.54 -1.51 -6.51
CA LEU A 27 15.65 -0.69 -6.02
C LEU A 27 15.18 0.62 -5.36
N TYR A 28 14.22 1.33 -5.96
CA TYR A 28 13.71 2.60 -5.45
C TYR A 28 12.78 2.44 -4.23
N ILE A 29 12.05 1.33 -4.11
CA ILE A 29 11.29 0.99 -2.90
C ILE A 29 12.25 0.89 -1.70
N GLY A 30 13.42 0.28 -1.87
CA GLY A 30 14.42 0.18 -0.81
C GLY A 30 15.15 1.49 -0.50
N LEU A 31 15.48 2.29 -1.52
CA LEU A 31 16.40 3.43 -1.37
C LEU A 31 15.73 4.81 -1.20
N ILE A 32 14.58 5.08 -1.85
CA ILE A 32 14.05 6.45 -1.97
C ILE A 32 12.66 6.62 -1.36
N ASP A 33 11.80 5.61 -1.45
CA ASP A 33 10.38 5.76 -1.08
C ASP A 33 9.96 4.86 0.09
N GLY A 34 10.79 3.94 0.62
CA GLY A 34 10.27 2.90 1.52
C GLY A 34 11.28 2.11 2.37
N GLY A 35 11.95 2.76 3.32
CA GLY A 35 12.67 2.06 4.38
C GLY A 35 12.11 2.28 5.79
N ILE A 36 11.74 3.52 6.15
CA ILE A 36 11.63 3.91 7.56
C ILE A 36 10.27 4.50 7.97
N SER A 37 9.49 5.14 7.06
CA SER A 37 8.34 5.97 7.46
C SER A 37 6.98 5.70 6.78
N ASN A 38 6.90 4.78 5.81
CA ASN A 38 5.61 4.52 5.14
C ASN A 38 4.60 3.84 6.07
N ARG A 39 3.51 4.56 6.33
CA ARG A 39 2.39 4.09 7.14
C ARG A 39 1.20 3.83 6.23
N TYR A 40 0.63 2.64 6.34
CA TYR A 40 -0.53 2.24 5.58
C TYR A 40 -1.66 1.91 6.53
N LYS A 41 -2.78 2.59 6.33
CA LYS A 41 -3.93 2.55 7.23
C LYS A 41 -5.02 1.64 6.68
N PHE A 42 -5.58 0.86 7.59
CA PHE A 42 -6.70 -0.04 7.39
C PHE A 42 -7.78 0.28 8.42
N GLU A 43 -9.04 0.15 8.05
CA GLU A 43 -10.17 0.45 8.91
C GLU A 43 -11.29 -0.56 8.71
N THR A 44 -12.11 -0.75 9.75
CA THR A 44 -13.38 -1.49 9.65
C THR A 44 -14.41 -0.73 8.81
N PHE A 45 -15.49 -1.39 8.41
CA PHE A 45 -16.55 -0.77 7.59
C PHE A 45 -17.17 0.47 8.24
N ASP A 46 -17.35 0.47 9.56
CA ASP A 46 -17.86 1.62 10.31
C ASP A 46 -16.80 2.71 10.57
N GLY A 47 -15.53 2.44 10.28
CA GLY A 47 -14.42 3.37 10.52
C GLY A 47 -14.03 3.54 11.99
N LYS A 48 -14.68 2.81 12.91
CA LYS A 48 -14.44 2.94 14.36
C LYS A 48 -13.11 2.34 14.79
N HIS A 49 -12.65 1.30 14.09
CA HIS A 49 -11.41 0.61 14.41
C HIS A 49 -10.41 0.77 13.29
N GLN A 50 -9.18 1.11 13.68
CA GLN A 50 -8.12 1.48 12.77
C GLN A 50 -6.86 0.68 13.05
N PHE A 51 -6.23 0.21 11.99
CA PHE A 51 -5.01 -0.57 12.04
C PHE A 51 -3.97 0.07 11.14
N LEU A 52 -2.75 0.23 11.66
CA LEU A 52 -1.64 0.82 10.94
C LEU A 52 -0.58 -0.25 10.70
N THR A 53 -0.15 -0.36 9.45
CA THR A 53 1.03 -1.14 9.09
C THR A 53 2.18 -0.21 8.75
N MET A 54 3.33 -0.52 9.31
CA MET A 54 4.59 0.17 9.13
C MET A 54 5.67 -0.91 9.06
N PRO A 55 5.93 -1.47 7.86
CA PRO A 55 6.84 -2.60 7.70
C PRO A 55 8.23 -2.34 8.28
N SER A 56 8.69 -1.09 8.21
CA SER A 56 9.95 -0.63 8.78
C SER A 56 10.08 -0.78 10.29
N LYS A 57 8.95 -0.83 11.00
CA LYS A 57 8.87 -1.02 12.46
C LYS A 57 8.34 -2.40 12.82
N GLY A 58 8.46 -3.38 11.92
CA GLY A 58 8.01 -4.75 12.14
C GLY A 58 6.49 -4.91 12.23
N THR A 59 5.71 -3.86 11.94
CA THR A 59 4.24 -3.94 11.91
C THR A 59 3.79 -4.16 10.48
N ASP A 60 3.84 -5.41 10.02
CA ASP A 60 3.48 -5.81 8.67
C ASP A 60 1.97 -6.18 8.56
N ILE A 61 1.57 -6.63 7.37
CA ILE A 61 0.19 -7.06 7.11
C ILE A 61 -0.20 -8.25 7.99
N LYS A 62 0.69 -9.23 8.17
CA LYS A 62 0.42 -10.40 9.02
C LYS A 62 0.19 -10.01 10.48
N THR A 63 0.97 -9.07 10.99
CA THR A 63 0.81 -8.54 12.35
C THR A 63 -0.52 -7.82 12.50
N MET A 64 -0.93 -7.06 11.48
CA MET A 64 -2.24 -6.40 11.47
C MET A 64 -3.39 -7.41 11.42
N GLU A 65 -3.29 -8.46 10.60
CA GLU A 65 -4.29 -9.54 10.52
C GLU A 65 -4.43 -10.27 11.86
N ARG A 66 -3.32 -10.59 12.53
CA ARG A 66 -3.37 -11.18 13.88
C ARG A 66 -4.05 -10.26 14.90
N ARG A 67 -3.72 -8.96 14.88
CA ARG A 67 -4.35 -7.98 15.77
C ARG A 67 -5.84 -7.84 15.51
N PHE A 68 -6.24 -7.91 14.24
CA PHE A 68 -7.64 -7.89 13.85
C PHE A 68 -8.38 -9.15 14.31
N ALA A 69 -7.79 -10.33 14.12
CA ALA A 69 -8.35 -11.59 14.61
C ALA A 69 -8.56 -11.56 16.14
N SER A 70 -7.53 -11.16 16.91
CA SER A 70 -7.65 -11.02 18.36
C SER A 70 -8.64 -9.93 18.79
N PHE A 71 -8.87 -8.91 17.95
CA PHE A 71 -9.91 -7.91 18.19
C PHE A 71 -11.31 -8.52 18.00
N CYS A 72 -11.53 -9.31 16.95
CA CYS A 72 -12.79 -10.00 16.70
C CYS A 72 -13.11 -11.04 17.79
N GLU A 73 -12.11 -11.80 18.27
CA GLU A 73 -12.29 -12.74 19.40
C GLU A 73 -12.79 -12.04 20.66
N LYS A 74 -12.31 -10.82 20.93
CA LYS A 74 -12.72 -10.01 22.09
C LYS A 74 -14.02 -9.25 21.87
N ASN A 75 -14.44 -9.10 20.61
CA ASN A 75 -15.60 -8.32 20.21
C ASN A 75 -16.39 -9.10 19.15
N PRO A 76 -17.17 -10.12 19.54
CA PRO A 76 -17.87 -11.01 18.62
C PRO A 76 -18.79 -10.27 17.63
N GLN A 77 -19.28 -9.08 17.99
CA GLN A 77 -20.07 -8.21 17.11
C GLN A 77 -19.33 -7.77 15.84
N TYR A 78 -17.99 -7.90 15.79
CA TYR A 78 -17.16 -7.59 14.63
C TYR A 78 -16.62 -8.83 13.91
N GLU A 79 -16.98 -10.05 14.30
CA GLU A 79 -16.46 -11.30 13.71
C GLU A 79 -16.68 -11.37 12.18
N ASN A 80 -17.83 -10.88 11.72
CA ASN A 80 -18.18 -10.81 10.30
C ASN A 80 -17.74 -9.51 9.60
N THR A 81 -16.92 -8.69 10.27
CA THR A 81 -16.44 -7.43 9.70
C THR A 81 -15.20 -7.66 8.85
N GLN A 82 -15.08 -6.89 7.77
CA GLN A 82 -13.91 -6.89 6.91
C GLN A 82 -13.07 -5.62 7.12
N LEU A 83 -11.78 -5.74 6.84
CA LEU A 83 -10.86 -4.61 6.80
C LEU A 83 -10.83 -3.99 5.40
N TYR A 84 -10.72 -2.66 5.39
CA TYR A 84 -10.62 -1.85 4.19
C TYR A 84 -9.33 -1.06 4.21
N ARG A 85 -8.69 -0.91 3.05
CA ARG A 85 -7.57 0.04 2.92
C ARG A 85 -8.13 1.45 2.69
N THR A 86 -7.56 2.44 3.36
CA THR A 86 -7.96 3.85 3.19
C THR A 86 -7.01 4.66 2.29
N PHE A 87 -5.91 4.04 1.84
CA PHE A 87 -4.97 4.62 0.89
C PHE A 87 -5.24 4.14 -0.55
N ARG A 88 -4.98 5.02 -1.52
CA ARG A 88 -5.14 4.75 -2.95
C ARG A 88 -3.84 4.23 -3.56
N ARG A 89 -3.97 3.44 -4.62
CA ARG A 89 -2.89 3.27 -5.60
C ARG A 89 -2.65 4.64 -6.23
N ASN A 90 -1.38 5.06 -6.34
CA ASN A 90 -1.04 6.32 -6.98
C ASN A 90 -0.67 6.04 -8.45
N PRO A 91 -1.53 6.36 -9.44
CA PRO A 91 -1.24 6.09 -10.84
C PRO A 91 -0.01 6.84 -11.36
N LEU A 92 0.32 7.99 -10.76
CA LEU A 92 1.54 8.74 -11.11
C LEU A 92 2.81 7.97 -10.72
N LYS A 93 2.72 7.06 -9.74
CA LYS A 93 3.79 6.11 -9.39
C LYS A 93 3.69 4.83 -10.23
N TYR A 94 3.58 4.97 -11.56
CA TYR A 94 3.35 3.85 -12.48
C TYR A 94 4.46 2.78 -12.44
N TRP A 95 5.69 3.16 -12.09
CA TRP A 95 6.79 2.22 -11.89
C TRP A 95 6.50 1.19 -10.77
N ARG A 96 5.62 1.51 -9.81
CA ARG A 96 5.21 0.61 -8.71
C ARG A 96 4.06 -0.32 -9.09
N TRP A 97 3.72 -0.46 -10.37
CA TRP A 97 2.58 -1.26 -10.81
C TRP A 97 2.63 -2.70 -10.29
N TYR A 98 3.81 -3.33 -10.31
CA TYR A 98 3.95 -4.70 -9.82
C TYR A 98 3.63 -4.79 -8.33
N GLU A 99 4.05 -3.82 -7.52
CA GLU A 99 3.67 -3.76 -6.11
C GLU A 99 2.14 -3.60 -5.95
N PHE A 100 1.51 -2.75 -6.76
CA PHE A 100 0.06 -2.54 -6.70
C PHE A 100 -0.78 -3.79 -7.00
N VAL A 101 -0.22 -4.73 -7.77
CA VAL A 101 -0.87 -5.98 -8.18
C VAL A 101 -0.47 -7.14 -7.27
N SER A 102 0.80 -7.27 -6.91
CA SER A 102 1.32 -8.43 -6.17
C SER A 102 1.24 -8.29 -4.65
N HIS A 103 1.36 -7.07 -4.11
CA HIS A 103 1.55 -6.90 -2.67
C HIS A 103 0.22 -7.12 -1.91
N PRO A 104 0.19 -7.96 -0.84
CA PRO A 104 -1.04 -8.32 -0.12
C PRO A 104 -1.91 -7.14 0.33
N ARG A 105 -1.27 -6.04 0.75
CA ARG A 105 -1.94 -4.79 1.15
C ARG A 105 -2.95 -4.23 0.15
N TYR A 106 -2.76 -4.46 -1.15
CA TYR A 106 -3.67 -3.97 -2.20
C TYR A 106 -4.80 -4.97 -2.53
N LYS A 107 -4.80 -6.17 -1.93
CA LYS A 107 -5.91 -7.13 -2.01
C LYS A 107 -7.14 -6.66 -1.22
N TYR A 108 -6.93 -5.82 -0.21
CA TYR A 108 -8.01 -5.21 0.57
C TYR A 108 -8.82 -4.21 -0.26
N THR A 109 -10.13 -4.21 -0.08
CA THR A 109 -11.06 -3.28 -0.74
C THR A 109 -10.74 -1.84 -0.34
N TYR A 110 -10.73 -0.94 -1.33
CA TYR A 110 -10.56 0.49 -1.06
C TYR A 110 -11.84 1.08 -0.49
N LYS A 111 -11.69 1.85 0.58
CA LYS A 111 -12.75 2.73 1.11
C LYS A 111 -12.20 4.14 1.26
N LYS A 112 -13.05 5.15 1.03
CA LYS A 112 -12.68 6.53 1.33
C LYS A 112 -12.42 6.67 2.83
N PRO A 113 -11.29 7.30 3.24
CA PRO A 113 -10.99 7.52 4.65
C PRO A 113 -12.14 8.21 5.38
N SER A 114 -12.44 7.76 6.61
CA SER A 114 -13.42 8.42 7.51
C SER A 114 -12.94 9.83 7.89
N LYS A 115 -13.84 10.76 8.29
CA LYS A 115 -13.44 12.15 8.57
C LYS A 115 -12.39 12.23 9.71
N ASP A 116 -12.51 11.33 10.68
CA ASP A 116 -11.60 11.19 11.84
C ASP A 116 -10.26 10.52 11.49
N SER A 117 -10.09 10.09 10.24
CA SER A 117 -8.86 9.46 9.79
C SER A 117 -7.76 10.45 9.36
N PHE A 118 -8.12 11.72 9.16
CA PHE A 118 -7.24 12.77 8.64
C PHE A 118 -6.32 13.40 9.70
N ASP A 119 -6.60 13.23 11.00
CA ASP A 119 -5.90 13.98 12.06
C ASP A 119 -4.51 13.43 12.44
N HIS A 120 -4.11 12.26 11.92
CA HIS A 120 -2.80 11.68 12.24
C HIS A 120 -1.78 11.66 11.08
N PHE A 121 -2.13 12.21 9.92
CA PHE A 121 -1.23 12.23 8.75
C PHE A 121 -0.37 13.49 8.62
N THR A 122 -0.59 14.51 9.47
CA THR A 122 0.31 15.67 9.58
C THR A 122 1.29 15.49 10.74
N ILE A 123 2.42 14.81 10.50
CA ILE A 123 3.61 15.09 11.33
C ILE A 123 4.20 16.37 10.77
N GLY A 124 4.04 17.47 11.50
CA GLY A 124 4.66 18.75 11.11
C GLY A 124 4.23 20.02 11.82
N ARG A 125 3.36 19.99 12.84
CA ARG A 125 3.17 21.13 13.76
C ARG A 125 2.49 20.68 15.06
N SER A 126 3.31 20.26 16.03
CA SER A 126 2.92 20.40 17.43
C SER A 126 2.89 21.90 17.73
N LYS A 127 1.70 22.51 17.73
CA LYS A 127 1.51 23.77 18.46
C LYS A 127 1.53 23.41 19.93
N LYS A 128 2.70 23.49 20.57
CA LYS A 128 2.79 23.72 22.01
C LYS A 128 2.11 25.06 22.27
N LYS A 129 0.89 25.03 22.82
CA LYS A 129 0.36 26.13 23.61
C LYS A 129 1.07 26.05 24.96
N ASN A 130 1.87 27.06 25.27
CA ASN A 130 2.00 27.67 26.59
C ASN A 130 2.17 29.16 26.33
#